data_AF-A0A1Q9E5Z5-F1
#
_entry.id   AF-A0A1Q9E5Z5-F1
#
_cell.length_a   1.000
_cell.length_b   1.000
_cell.length_c   1.000
_cell.angle_alpha   90.00
_cell.angle_beta   90.00
_cell.angle_gamma   90.00
#
_symmetry.space_group_name_H-M   'P 1'
#
loop_
_entity.id
_entity.type
_entity.pdbx_description
1 polymer ?
#
loop_
_entity_poly.entity_id
_entity_poly.type
_entity_poly.pdbx_seq_one_letter_code
_entity_poly.pdbx_strand_id
1 'polypeptide(L)'
;MPVSALQRAKRVLVSVLLSLAAAYGLDLKLAREATDDEASKAFRRVTRCVHPDKGGAAADAQRLNAARDAWVAASKNSKGRGRPAQPTQAPAAAAAALAPACAGFRVRSVAVLLTYHAELAPGTQRRNVAADPALRGKASGILECAALVCTRPNASPHDYLGEGWCRNKLQQSINRGMFYVWAEKLGTARLAGGEPCVAGNYEPCWTKAAMTYQVLGKWPETLWKQRNLSTERYEDYLYLTRDGVLARKRNLDAVREHEDSAAEQAIIEANTARLRSNPELYQPFPVVPEAQAWLDTFKEDRLRYPLLVVWGASQTGKTEWVKSLFKKPLELKVGSLQVFPEAMRSFDRRVHDGIILDDVRDLAFLSEQQDKFRASMMPEWSLQQPPVGRAPTAGTSLLFPSQSLPTIAHAT
;
A
#
# COMPACT_ATOMS: atom_id res chain seq x y z
N MET A 1 -40.88 1.94 2.44
CA MET A 1 -39.44 1.64 2.34
C MET A 1 -38.93 1.13 3.68
N PRO A 2 -38.40 -0.10 3.80
CA PRO A 2 -37.84 -0.60 5.04
C PRO A 2 -36.59 0.23 5.44
N VAL A 3 -36.56 0.72 6.68
CA VAL A 3 -35.43 1.50 7.23
C VAL A 3 -34.28 0.55 7.55
N SER A 4 -33.06 0.89 7.11
CA SER A 4 -31.89 0.02 7.33
C SER A 4 -31.59 -0.15 8.83
N ALA A 5 -30.96 -1.26 9.20
CA ALA A 5 -30.58 -1.50 10.61
C ALA A 5 -29.68 -0.38 11.16
N LEU A 6 -28.78 0.16 10.32
CA LEU A 6 -27.93 1.31 10.64
C LEU A 6 -28.76 2.56 10.93
N GLN A 7 -29.72 2.89 10.08
CA GLN A 7 -30.60 4.05 10.26
C GLN A 7 -31.48 3.91 11.51
N ARG A 8 -31.97 2.70 11.82
CA ARG A 8 -32.72 2.45 13.06
C ARG A 8 -31.85 2.68 14.29
N ALA A 9 -30.65 2.11 14.34
CA ALA A 9 -29.73 2.29 15.46
C ALA A 9 -29.35 3.78 15.65
N LYS A 10 -29.10 4.50 14.54
CA LYS A 10 -28.81 5.93 14.56
C LYS A 10 -29.98 6.76 15.10
N ARG A 11 -31.22 6.47 14.67
CA ARG A 11 -32.43 7.15 15.16
C ARG A 11 -32.65 6.89 16.66
N VAL A 12 -32.35 5.69 17.15
CA VAL A 12 -32.37 5.37 18.58
C VAL A 12 -31.34 6.21 19.34
N LEU A 13 -30.11 6.30 18.85
CA LEU A 13 -29.07 7.15 19.46
C LEU A 13 -29.50 8.63 19.50
N VAL A 14 -30.00 9.17 18.39
CA VAL A 14 -30.50 10.56 18.31
C VAL A 14 -31.63 10.80 19.32
N SER A 15 -32.57 9.86 19.44
CA SER A 15 -33.66 9.95 20.43
C SER A 15 -33.14 9.96 21.87
N VAL A 16 -32.15 9.13 22.19
CA VAL A 16 -31.52 9.12 23.52
C VAL A 16 -30.80 10.44 23.78
N LEU A 17 -30.03 10.95 22.81
CA LEU A 17 -29.33 12.23 22.92
C LEU A 17 -30.28 13.40 23.18
N LEU A 18 -31.41 13.47 22.47
CA LEU A 18 -32.40 14.53 22.68
C LEU A 18 -33.10 14.40 24.06
N SER A 19 -33.42 13.17 24.49
CA SER A 19 -34.04 12.97 25.80
C SER A 19 -33.12 13.35 26.96
N LEU A 20 -31.82 12.99 26.88
CA LEU A 20 -30.83 13.36 27.88
C LEU A 20 -30.49 14.86 27.80
N ALA A 21 -30.47 15.44 26.61
CA ALA A 21 -30.27 16.88 26.50
C ALA A 21 -31.38 17.66 27.20
N ALA A 22 -32.64 17.24 27.07
CA ALA A 22 -33.75 17.84 27.79
C ALA A 22 -33.61 17.66 29.32
N ALA A 23 -33.28 16.45 29.79
CA ALA A 23 -33.13 16.16 31.22
C ALA A 23 -31.99 16.95 31.90
N TYR A 24 -30.92 17.25 31.16
CA TYR A 24 -29.74 17.95 31.67
C TYR A 24 -29.66 19.43 31.21
N GLY A 25 -30.74 19.99 30.65
CA GLY A 25 -30.81 21.41 30.25
C GLY A 25 -29.85 21.82 29.12
N LEU A 26 -29.50 20.90 28.22
CA LEU A 26 -28.63 21.15 27.07
C LEU A 26 -29.45 21.52 25.83
N ASP A 27 -29.18 22.67 25.22
CA ASP A 27 -29.71 22.99 23.89
C ASP A 27 -28.94 22.22 22.80
N LEU A 28 -29.59 21.17 22.26
CA LEU A 28 -29.13 20.39 21.12
C LEU A 28 -30.08 20.53 19.94
N LYS A 29 -29.62 21.22 18.89
CA LYS A 29 -30.29 21.27 17.59
C LYS A 29 -29.88 20.07 16.75
N LEU A 30 -30.47 18.91 17.03
CA LEU A 30 -30.20 17.66 16.30
C LEU A 30 -31.45 17.16 15.59
N ALA A 31 -31.40 17.07 14.25
CA ALA A 31 -32.49 16.53 13.45
C ALA A 31 -32.49 14.98 13.49
N ARG A 32 -33.64 14.37 13.19
CA ARG A 32 -33.80 12.90 13.11
C ARG A 32 -32.84 12.25 12.11
N GLU A 33 -32.52 12.97 11.03
CA GLU A 33 -31.62 12.54 9.94
C GLU A 33 -30.26 13.24 9.99
N ALA A 34 -29.82 13.70 11.18
CA ALA A 34 -28.50 14.33 11.37
C ALA A 34 -27.38 13.46 10.78
N THR A 35 -26.29 14.07 10.32
CA THR A 35 -25.11 13.37 9.79
C THR A 35 -24.37 12.58 10.89
N ASP A 36 -23.51 11.63 10.50
CA ASP A 36 -22.74 10.82 11.48
C ASP A 36 -21.81 11.69 12.34
N ASP A 37 -21.27 12.77 11.75
CA ASP A 37 -20.44 13.76 12.44
C ASP A 37 -21.23 14.59 13.45
N GLU A 38 -22.45 15.01 13.10
CA GLU A 38 -23.33 15.75 14.02
C GLU A 38 -23.73 14.87 15.21
N ALA A 39 -24.13 13.62 14.97
CA ALA A 39 -24.43 12.66 16.03
C ALA A 39 -23.22 12.42 16.94
N SER A 40 -22.01 12.31 16.38
CA SER A 40 -20.76 12.11 17.13
C SER A 40 -20.34 13.35 17.94
N LYS A 41 -20.60 14.56 17.44
CA LYS A 41 -20.38 15.82 18.17
C LYS A 41 -21.40 15.97 19.32
N ALA A 42 -22.67 15.69 19.05
CA ALA A 42 -23.74 15.72 20.06
C ALA A 42 -23.46 14.72 21.19
N PHE A 43 -23.05 13.49 20.86
CA PHE A 43 -22.62 12.49 21.84
C PHE A 43 -21.55 13.04 22.79
N ARG A 44 -20.45 13.59 22.26
CA ARG A 44 -19.36 14.16 23.07
C ARG A 44 -19.81 15.30 23.98
N ARG A 45 -20.86 16.04 23.62
CA ARG A 45 -21.43 17.10 24.46
C ARG A 45 -22.28 16.51 25.58
N VAL A 46 -23.18 15.57 25.27
CA VAL A 46 -24.06 14.93 26.27
C VAL A 46 -23.26 14.09 27.26
N THR A 47 -22.27 13.31 26.81
CA THR A 47 -21.45 12.47 27.71
C THR A 47 -20.76 13.27 28.80
N ARG A 48 -20.34 14.53 28.53
CA ARG A 48 -19.71 15.38 29.53
C ARG A 48 -20.65 15.80 30.67
N CYS A 49 -21.96 15.83 30.41
CA CYS A 49 -22.96 16.21 31.40
C CYS A 49 -23.57 14.99 32.11
N VAL A 50 -23.67 13.87 31.41
CA VAL A 50 -24.26 12.63 31.94
C VAL A 50 -23.25 11.80 32.76
N HIS A 51 -21.98 12.18 32.79
CA HIS A 51 -20.96 11.48 33.58
C HIS A 51 -21.24 11.60 35.10
N PRO A 52 -21.12 10.50 35.89
CA PRO A 52 -21.34 10.53 37.34
C PRO A 52 -20.54 11.60 38.09
N ASP A 53 -19.26 11.78 37.74
CA ASP A 53 -18.39 12.81 38.34
C ASP A 53 -18.85 14.26 38.08
N LYS A 54 -19.82 14.46 37.18
CA LYS A 54 -20.42 15.76 36.86
C LYS A 54 -21.87 15.86 37.33
N GLY A 55 -22.29 14.95 38.20
CA GLY A 55 -23.64 14.89 38.76
C GLY A 55 -24.65 14.13 37.91
N GLY A 56 -24.20 13.38 36.90
CA GLY A 56 -25.08 12.55 36.07
C GLY A 56 -25.45 11.21 36.70
N ALA A 57 -26.64 10.70 36.35
CA ALA A 57 -27.06 9.37 36.78
C ALA A 57 -26.30 8.28 36.01
N ALA A 58 -25.76 7.28 36.72
CA ALA A 58 -25.05 6.16 36.10
C ALA A 58 -25.91 5.40 35.07
N ALA A 59 -27.22 5.30 35.32
CA ALA A 59 -28.18 4.68 34.40
C ALA A 59 -28.27 5.41 33.05
N ASP A 60 -28.22 6.74 33.06
CA ASP A 60 -28.25 7.56 31.84
C ASP A 60 -26.96 7.37 31.03
N ALA A 61 -25.81 7.30 31.71
CA ALA A 61 -24.52 7.05 31.07
C ALA A 61 -24.49 5.67 30.40
N GLN A 62 -25.00 4.65 31.07
CA GLN A 62 -25.13 3.29 30.52
C GLN A 62 -26.07 3.28 29.31
N ARG A 63 -27.24 3.92 29.40
CA ARG A 63 -28.21 4.01 28.30
C ARG A 63 -27.63 4.71 27.08
N LEU A 64 -26.89 5.81 27.29
CA LEU A 64 -26.21 6.56 26.23
C LEU A 64 -25.14 5.73 25.52
N ASN A 65 -24.30 5.02 26.29
CA ASN A 65 -23.25 4.16 25.74
C ASN A 65 -23.83 2.96 24.99
N ALA A 66 -24.86 2.29 25.54
CA ALA A 66 -25.54 1.18 24.86
C ALA A 66 -26.11 1.59 23.49
N ALA A 67 -26.71 2.78 23.39
CA ALA A 67 -27.19 3.30 22.12
C ALA A 67 -26.05 3.61 21.13
N ARG A 68 -24.91 4.12 21.61
CA ARG A 68 -23.71 4.35 20.78
C ARG A 68 -23.13 3.04 20.28
N ASP A 69 -22.99 2.04 21.14
CA ASP A 69 -22.41 0.75 20.80
C ASP A 69 -23.28 0.02 19.77
N ALA A 70 -24.61 0.06 19.92
CA ALA A 70 -25.54 -0.47 18.93
C ALA A 70 -25.38 0.20 17.55
N TRP A 71 -25.20 1.53 17.52
CA TRP A 71 -24.96 2.26 16.28
C TRP A 71 -23.59 1.93 15.65
N VAL A 72 -22.53 1.84 16.44
CA VAL A 72 -21.18 1.45 15.97
C VAL A 72 -21.17 0.01 15.45
N ALA A 73 -21.84 -0.92 16.13
CA ALA A 73 -21.98 -2.31 15.69
C ALA A 73 -22.72 -2.39 14.35
N ALA A 74 -23.82 -1.64 14.20
CA ALA A 74 -24.56 -1.56 12.94
C ALA A 74 -23.71 -0.94 11.80
N SER A 75 -22.86 0.06 12.11
CA SER A 75 -21.97 0.69 11.15
C SER A 75 -20.91 -0.29 10.62
N LYS A 76 -20.27 -1.06 11.51
CA LYS A 76 -19.32 -2.12 11.12
C LYS A 76 -19.97 -3.16 10.22
N ASN A 77 -21.18 -3.61 10.55
CA ASN A 77 -21.92 -4.58 9.75
C ASN A 77 -22.32 -4.04 8.37
N SER A 78 -22.55 -2.73 8.25
CA SER A 78 -22.88 -2.10 6.96
C SER A 78 -21.68 -1.98 6.01
N LYS A 79 -20.46 -1.89 6.55
CA LYS A 79 -19.22 -1.81 5.75
C LYS A 79 -18.69 -3.17 5.31
N GLY A 80 -19.10 -4.26 5.97
CA GLY A 80 -18.56 -5.61 5.74
C GLY A 80 -19.43 -6.56 4.90
N ARG A 81 -20.73 -6.28 4.69
CA ARG A 81 -21.63 -7.22 3.98
C ARG A 81 -21.75 -6.91 2.49
N GLY A 82 -20.81 -7.44 1.72
CA GLY A 82 -21.11 -7.88 0.36
C GLY A 82 -22.02 -9.11 0.39
N ARG A 83 -23.26 -8.94 -0.10
CA ARG A 83 -24.28 -9.96 -0.47
C ARG A 83 -24.99 -10.73 0.68
N PRO A 84 -26.34 -10.86 0.65
CA PRO A 84 -27.10 -11.62 1.65
C PRO A 84 -26.94 -13.13 1.47
N ALA A 85 -26.90 -13.85 2.59
CA ALA A 85 -26.96 -15.31 2.64
C ALA A 85 -28.31 -15.81 2.13
N GLN A 86 -28.27 -16.78 1.22
CA GLN A 86 -29.43 -17.47 0.67
C GLN A 86 -30.08 -18.34 1.76
N PRO A 87 -31.43 -18.39 1.85
CA PRO A 87 -32.11 -19.09 2.93
C PRO A 87 -31.97 -20.61 2.81
N THR A 88 -31.63 -21.23 3.93
CA THR A 88 -31.51 -22.68 4.13
C THR A 88 -32.90 -23.32 4.05
N GLN A 89 -33.15 -24.19 3.07
CA GLN A 89 -34.33 -25.07 3.02
C GLN A 89 -34.02 -26.40 3.72
N ALA A 90 -34.91 -26.81 4.62
CA ALA A 90 -34.98 -28.13 5.24
C ALA A 90 -35.73 -29.13 4.32
N PRO A 91 -35.59 -30.45 4.53
CA PRO A 91 -35.77 -31.44 3.47
C PRO A 91 -37.22 -31.96 3.37
N ALA A 92 -37.68 -32.21 2.15
CA ALA A 92 -38.86 -33.03 1.89
C ALA A 92 -38.68 -33.92 0.65
N ALA A 93 -39.12 -35.16 0.81
CA ALA A 93 -38.95 -36.36 0.02
C ALA A 93 -39.46 -36.35 -1.45
N ALA A 94 -38.72 -37.12 -2.27
CA ALA A 94 -39.14 -38.13 -3.27
C ALA A 94 -40.01 -37.77 -4.50
N ALA A 95 -39.41 -37.97 -5.69
CA ALA A 95 -39.84 -38.82 -6.82
C ALA A 95 -39.24 -38.28 -8.14
N ALA A 96 -38.09 -38.78 -8.60
CA ALA A 96 -37.90 -39.92 -9.52
C ALA A 96 -38.18 -39.62 -11.01
N ALA A 97 -37.11 -39.59 -11.84
CA ALA A 97 -37.06 -40.23 -13.17
C ALA A 97 -35.63 -40.24 -13.80
N LEU A 98 -35.10 -41.46 -13.98
CA LEU A 98 -34.14 -42.03 -14.99
C LEU A 98 -32.87 -41.23 -15.40
N ALA A 99 -31.64 -41.61 -14.98
CA ALA A 99 -30.70 -42.69 -15.43
C ALA A 99 -29.66 -42.20 -16.48
N PRO A 100 -28.45 -42.82 -16.69
CA PRO A 100 -27.76 -43.92 -15.99
C PRO A 100 -26.28 -43.59 -15.56
N ALA A 101 -25.63 -44.60 -14.98
CA ALA A 101 -24.29 -44.61 -14.39
C ALA A 101 -23.12 -44.36 -15.36
N CYS A 102 -21.98 -43.89 -14.83
CA CYS A 102 -20.67 -44.39 -15.28
C CYS A 102 -19.61 -44.32 -14.17
N ALA A 103 -18.81 -45.38 -14.11
CA ALA A 103 -17.76 -45.65 -13.15
C ALA A 103 -16.63 -44.60 -13.22
N GLY A 104 -15.96 -44.41 -12.08
CA GLY A 104 -15.00 -43.33 -11.86
C GLY A 104 -13.74 -43.37 -12.72
N PHE A 105 -13.01 -42.25 -12.72
CA PHE A 105 -11.55 -42.19 -12.62
C PHE A 105 -11.13 -40.80 -12.14
N ARG A 106 -9.99 -40.76 -11.45
CA ARG A 106 -9.35 -39.60 -10.83
C ARG A 106 -8.25 -39.12 -11.78
N VAL A 107 -8.27 -37.88 -12.26
CA VAL A 107 -7.11 -37.22 -12.89
C VAL A 107 -7.06 -35.75 -12.45
N ARG A 108 -5.83 -35.27 -12.23
CA ARG A 108 -5.45 -34.06 -11.50
C ARG A 108 -5.05 -32.93 -12.46
N SER A 109 -5.46 -31.70 -12.11
CA SER A 109 -4.71 -30.42 -12.20
C SER A 109 -5.02 -29.39 -13.32
N VAL A 110 -5.01 -28.10 -12.89
CA VAL A 110 -4.26 -26.91 -13.41
C VAL A 110 -4.85 -26.05 -14.55
N ALA A 111 -5.46 -24.89 -14.23
CA ALA A 111 -5.14 -23.52 -14.71
C ALA A 111 -6.32 -22.52 -14.71
N VAL A 112 -6.05 -21.19 -14.64
CA VAL A 112 -6.58 -20.11 -15.54
C VAL A 112 -6.15 -18.67 -15.14
N LEU A 113 -6.03 -17.76 -16.13
CA LEU A 113 -5.62 -16.33 -16.09
C LEU A 113 -6.74 -15.37 -16.59
N LEU A 114 -6.88 -14.11 -16.09
CA LEU A 114 -7.78 -13.07 -16.67
C LEU A 114 -7.27 -11.61 -16.79
N THR A 115 -8.02 -10.79 -17.52
CA THR A 115 -7.50 -9.84 -18.53
C THR A 115 -7.87 -8.34 -18.34
N TYR A 116 -7.44 -7.52 -19.32
CA TYR A 116 -7.03 -6.09 -19.32
C TYR A 116 -8.06 -5.06 -19.87
N HIS A 117 -7.68 -3.75 -19.87
CA HIS A 117 -8.29 -2.65 -20.66
C HIS A 117 -7.21 -1.63 -21.12
N ALA A 118 -7.35 -1.10 -22.34
CA ALA A 118 -6.43 -0.19 -23.03
C ALA A 118 -6.64 1.32 -22.74
N GLU A 119 -5.56 2.13 -22.82
CA GLU A 119 -5.60 3.60 -22.96
C GLU A 119 -4.86 4.05 -24.23
N LEU A 120 -5.51 4.95 -24.97
CA LEU A 120 -5.00 5.62 -26.18
C LEU A 120 -3.87 6.61 -25.86
N ALA A 121 -2.85 6.61 -26.71
CA ALA A 121 -1.75 7.56 -26.67
C ALA A 121 -2.17 8.98 -27.12
N PRO A 122 -1.60 10.03 -26.51
CA PRO A 122 -1.33 11.28 -27.20
C PRO A 122 0.17 11.34 -27.54
N GLY A 123 0.48 11.30 -28.84
CA GLY A 123 1.78 11.75 -29.32
C GLY A 123 1.85 13.27 -29.34
N THR A 124 2.98 13.86 -28.95
CA THR A 124 3.63 15.00 -29.64
C THR A 124 5.08 15.13 -29.14
N GLN A 125 5.98 15.31 -30.11
CA GLN A 125 7.44 15.51 -30.03
C GLN A 125 7.94 16.50 -28.96
N ARG A 126 9.17 16.28 -28.48
CA ARG A 126 10.23 17.31 -28.50
C ARG A 126 11.64 16.69 -28.64
N ARG A 127 12.43 17.32 -29.50
CA ARG A 127 13.83 17.06 -29.91
C ARG A 127 14.84 17.67 -28.92
N ASN A 128 16.01 17.00 -28.83
CA ASN A 128 17.40 17.47 -28.62
C ASN A 128 17.70 18.24 -27.30
N VAL A 129 18.85 18.10 -26.63
CA VAL A 129 20.25 18.24 -27.11
C VAL A 129 21.19 17.51 -26.12
N ALA A 130 22.22 16.85 -26.66
CA ALA A 130 23.37 16.33 -25.92
C ALA A 130 24.35 17.46 -25.53
N ALA A 131 24.94 17.38 -24.33
CA ALA A 131 26.07 18.21 -23.96
C ALA A 131 27.23 17.33 -23.46
N ASP A 132 28.35 17.53 -24.13
CA ASP A 132 29.67 16.90 -24.04
C ASP A 132 30.48 17.44 -22.83
N PRO A 133 31.19 16.59 -22.05
CA PRO A 133 32.00 17.03 -20.91
C PRO A 133 33.46 17.27 -21.30
N ALA A 134 33.83 18.51 -21.60
CA ALA A 134 35.22 18.91 -21.69
C ALA A 134 35.43 20.36 -21.24
N LEU A 135 36.52 20.57 -20.47
CA LEU A 135 37.12 21.84 -20.00
C LEU A 135 36.62 22.39 -18.66
N ARG A 136 37.39 22.14 -17.59
CA ARG A 136 38.40 23.11 -17.11
C ARG A 136 39.16 22.55 -15.90
N GLY A 137 40.48 22.47 -16.05
CA GLY A 137 41.40 22.18 -14.97
C GLY A 137 41.98 23.43 -14.32
N LYS A 138 42.74 23.13 -13.26
CA LYS A 138 43.90 23.85 -12.69
C LYS A 138 43.67 25.23 -12.08
N ALA A 139 43.67 25.24 -10.74
CA ALA A 139 44.40 26.25 -9.97
C ALA A 139 44.90 25.60 -8.67
N SER A 140 46.17 25.18 -8.66
CA SER A 140 46.94 24.88 -7.45
C SER A 140 47.60 26.18 -7.00
N GLY A 141 47.18 26.70 -5.85
CA GLY A 141 47.74 27.92 -5.27
C GLY A 141 47.67 27.85 -3.74
N ILE A 142 48.83 27.60 -3.15
CA ILE A 142 49.36 28.18 -1.89
C ILE A 142 48.38 28.21 -0.70
N LEU A 143 48.64 27.31 0.26
CA LEU A 143 48.18 27.37 1.64
C LEU A 143 48.80 28.60 2.33
N GLU A 144 48.02 29.66 2.43
CA GLU A 144 48.28 30.77 3.35
C GLU A 144 47.35 30.57 4.56
N CYS A 145 47.94 30.48 5.76
CA CYS A 145 47.24 30.35 7.02
C CYS A 145 46.42 31.62 7.30
N ALA A 146 45.16 31.64 6.85
CA ALA A 146 44.20 32.67 7.24
C ALA A 146 43.65 32.37 8.63
N ALA A 147 43.91 33.28 9.57
CA ALA A 147 43.21 33.35 10.84
C ALA A 147 41.69 33.34 10.61
N LEU A 148 40.98 32.43 11.27
CA LEU A 148 39.52 32.34 11.29
C LEU A 148 38.93 33.55 12.04
N VAL A 149 38.97 34.70 11.40
CA VAL A 149 38.20 35.88 11.80
C VAL A 149 36.85 35.76 11.11
N CYS A 150 35.81 35.49 11.91
CA CYS A 150 34.39 35.58 11.53
C CYS A 150 33.84 34.48 10.60
N THR A 151 34.00 33.20 10.92
CA THR A 151 33.03 32.20 10.45
C THR A 151 31.70 32.44 11.16
N ARG A 152 30.79 33.12 10.47
CA ARG A 152 29.40 33.23 10.93
C ARG A 152 28.83 31.81 11.07
N PRO A 153 28.17 31.47 12.19
CA PRO A 153 27.46 30.19 12.28
C PRO A 153 26.50 30.06 11.10
N ASN A 154 26.39 28.84 10.57
CA ASN A 154 25.56 28.52 9.40
C ASN A 154 24.06 28.74 9.73
N ALA A 155 23.64 29.99 9.68
CA ALA A 155 22.26 30.43 9.74
C ALA A 155 21.81 30.68 8.30
N SER A 156 21.12 29.69 7.74
CA SER A 156 20.50 29.82 6.41
C SER A 156 19.53 31.03 6.41
N PRO A 157 19.36 31.77 5.31
CA PRO A 157 18.27 32.75 5.18
C PRO A 157 16.88 32.14 5.44
N HIS A 158 16.76 30.81 5.30
CA HIS A 158 15.56 30.04 5.59
C HIS A 158 15.49 29.49 7.03
N ASP A 159 16.47 29.75 7.89
CA ASP A 159 16.46 29.28 9.30
C ASP A 159 15.43 30.05 10.17
N TYR A 160 14.84 31.11 9.62
CA TYR A 160 13.56 31.65 10.11
C TYR A 160 12.42 30.72 9.69
N LEU A 161 12.32 29.57 10.37
CA LEU A 161 11.30 28.55 10.10
C LEU A 161 9.87 29.01 10.43
N GLY A 162 9.32 29.85 9.55
CA GLY A 162 7.89 30.00 9.21
C GLY A 162 6.95 30.60 10.26
N GLU A 163 7.23 30.52 11.55
CA GLU A 163 6.27 30.98 12.58
C GLU A 163 6.52 32.42 13.07
N GLY A 164 7.58 33.08 12.58
CA GLY A 164 7.95 34.44 12.98
C GLY A 164 8.27 34.58 14.47
N TRP A 165 8.57 35.80 14.90
CA TRP A 165 8.57 36.16 16.31
C TRP A 165 7.12 36.23 16.79
N CYS A 166 6.67 35.19 17.50
CA CYS A 166 5.35 35.21 18.09
C CYS A 166 5.39 36.11 19.34
N ARG A 167 4.73 37.29 19.28
CA ARG A 167 4.64 38.20 20.44
C ARG A 167 4.11 37.50 21.70
N ASN A 168 3.22 36.53 21.53
CA ASN A 168 2.60 35.80 22.65
C ASN A 168 3.50 34.70 23.24
N LYS A 169 4.55 34.27 22.52
CA LYS A 169 5.46 33.18 22.93
C LYS A 169 6.92 33.50 22.59
N LEU A 170 7.34 34.74 22.87
CA LEU A 170 8.65 35.26 22.48
C LEU A 170 9.80 34.34 22.93
N GLN A 171 9.77 33.88 24.19
CA GLN A 171 10.80 32.98 24.70
C GLN A 171 10.88 31.66 23.93
N GLN A 172 9.74 31.10 23.51
CA GLN A 172 9.72 29.87 22.73
C GLN A 172 10.34 30.08 21.34
N SER A 173 10.09 31.23 20.71
CA SER A 173 10.72 31.61 19.45
C SER A 173 12.24 31.75 19.60
N ILE A 174 12.71 32.37 20.68
CA ILE A 174 14.14 32.52 21.00
C ILE A 174 14.77 31.15 21.22
N ASN A 175 14.19 30.33 22.11
CA ASN A 175 14.70 28.98 22.41
C ASN A 175 14.78 28.10 21.16
N ARG A 176 13.78 28.21 20.27
CA ARG A 176 13.81 27.50 18.99
C ARG A 176 14.96 27.97 18.10
N GLY A 177 15.16 29.28 17.96
CA GLY A 177 16.27 29.82 17.17
C GLY A 177 17.62 29.35 17.70
N MET A 178 17.78 29.37 19.02
CA MET A 178 18.97 28.86 19.69
C MET A 178 19.17 27.36 19.45
N PHE A 179 18.09 26.56 19.49
CA PHE A 179 18.16 25.15 19.15
C PHE A 179 18.60 24.91 17.70
N TYR A 180 18.15 25.70 16.73
CA TYR A 180 18.53 25.52 15.32
C TYR A 180 19.97 25.92 15.01
N VAL A 181 20.54 26.87 15.76
CA VAL A 181 21.98 27.16 15.70
C VAL A 181 22.78 26.05 16.39
N TRP A 182 22.26 25.52 17.50
CA TRP A 182 22.93 24.48 18.29
C TRP A 182 22.90 23.09 17.63
N ALA A 183 21.82 22.74 16.93
CA ALA A 183 21.61 21.42 16.37
C ALA A 183 22.68 21.06 15.31
N GLU A 184 23.17 19.83 15.38
CA GLU A 184 24.14 19.25 14.44
C GLU A 184 23.45 18.90 13.12
N LYS A 185 23.20 19.93 12.33
CA LYS A 185 22.62 19.84 10.98
C LYS A 185 23.64 19.23 9.99
N LEU A 186 23.13 18.67 8.89
CA LEU A 186 23.96 18.30 7.74
C LEU A 186 24.71 19.54 7.25
N GLY A 187 26.04 19.44 7.14
CA GLY A 187 26.92 20.56 6.78
C GLY A 187 27.27 21.52 7.92
N THR A 188 26.99 21.16 9.19
CA THR A 188 27.51 21.92 10.34
C THR A 188 29.04 21.90 10.32
N ALA A 189 29.65 23.09 10.40
CA ALA A 189 31.11 23.20 10.44
C ALA A 189 31.66 22.52 11.71
N ARG A 190 32.78 21.83 11.57
CA ARG A 190 33.48 21.18 12.69
C ARG A 190 34.81 21.88 12.95
N LEU A 191 35.21 21.90 14.21
CA LEU A 191 36.55 22.32 14.61
C LEU A 191 37.58 21.25 14.20
N ALA A 192 38.87 21.58 14.29
CA ALA A 192 39.96 20.64 13.95
C ALA A 192 39.91 19.32 14.77
N GLY A 193 39.31 19.36 15.97
CA GLY A 193 39.08 18.18 16.81
C GLY A 193 37.84 17.35 16.46
N GLY A 194 37.10 17.69 15.39
CA GLY A 194 35.88 17.00 14.98
C GLY A 194 34.61 17.43 15.71
N GLU A 195 34.71 18.23 16.77
CA GLU A 195 33.56 18.77 17.50
C GLU A 195 32.77 19.77 16.64
N PRO A 196 31.42 19.76 16.69
CA PRO A 196 30.60 20.72 15.96
C PRO A 196 30.83 22.14 16.48
N CYS A 197 30.95 23.10 15.57
CA CYS A 197 31.15 24.51 15.89
C CYS A 197 29.80 25.18 16.25
N VAL A 198 29.25 24.78 17.39
CA VAL A 198 27.93 25.19 17.88
C VAL A 198 27.98 25.86 19.26
N ALA A 199 29.15 26.39 19.64
CA ALA A 199 29.40 26.94 20.97
C ALA A 199 28.49 28.14 21.29
N GLY A 200 27.79 28.06 22.43
CA GLY A 200 26.98 29.14 22.98
C GLY A 200 26.87 29.01 24.49
N ASN A 201 26.62 30.12 25.19
CA ASN A 201 26.34 30.12 26.64
C ASN A 201 24.89 29.72 26.98
N TYR A 202 24.05 29.53 25.95
CA TYR A 202 22.64 29.15 26.04
C TYR A 202 22.42 27.86 25.25
N GLU A 203 22.16 26.75 25.94
CA GLU A 203 22.10 25.41 25.32
C GLU A 203 20.85 24.61 25.76
N PRO A 204 20.52 23.48 25.12
CA PRO A 204 19.40 22.66 25.55
C PRO A 204 19.51 22.18 27.01
N CYS A 205 18.37 21.97 27.67
CA CYS A 205 18.29 21.56 29.09
C CYS A 205 18.93 20.21 29.45
N TRP A 206 19.37 19.44 28.47
CA TRP A 206 20.13 18.20 28.68
C TRP A 206 21.65 18.40 28.63
N THR A 207 22.15 19.62 28.40
CA THR A 207 23.58 19.92 28.48
C THR A 207 23.96 20.47 29.85
N LYS A 208 25.25 20.78 30.05
CA LYS A 208 25.79 21.33 31.31
C LYS A 208 25.97 22.86 31.26
N ALA A 209 25.37 23.55 30.29
CA ALA A 209 25.50 25.00 30.17
C ALA A 209 24.89 25.73 31.38
N ALA A 210 25.45 26.90 31.69
CA ALA A 210 24.97 27.73 32.80
C ALA A 210 23.53 28.22 32.59
N MET A 211 23.15 28.47 31.33
CA MET A 211 21.79 28.84 30.97
C MET A 211 21.23 27.81 29.99
N THR A 212 20.05 27.28 30.29
CA THR A 212 19.44 26.22 29.49
C THR A 212 18.02 26.54 29.02
N TYR A 213 17.56 25.85 27.98
CA TYR A 213 16.18 25.93 27.48
C TYR A 213 15.57 24.55 27.20
N GLN A 214 14.24 24.46 27.36
CA GLN A 214 13.49 23.29 26.95
C GLN A 214 13.42 23.21 25.42
N VAL A 215 13.74 22.05 24.87
CA VAL A 215 13.55 21.74 23.45
C VAL A 215 12.27 20.92 23.29
N LEU A 216 11.40 21.37 22.40
CA LEU A 216 10.16 20.64 22.07
C LEU A 216 10.41 19.64 20.95
N GLY A 217 9.77 18.47 21.00
CA GLY A 217 9.96 17.41 20.01
C GLY A 217 9.60 17.84 18.58
N LYS A 218 8.74 18.86 18.42
CA LYS A 218 8.41 19.47 17.12
C LYS A 218 9.65 20.09 16.44
N TRP A 219 10.62 20.59 17.19
CA TRP A 219 11.75 21.33 16.61
C TRP A 219 12.72 20.44 15.82
N PRO A 220 13.28 19.34 16.38
CA PRO A 220 14.08 18.40 15.62
C PRO A 220 13.28 17.70 14.52
N GLU A 221 11.98 17.44 14.75
CA GLU A 221 11.08 16.87 13.73
C GLU A 221 10.96 17.78 12.50
N THR A 222 10.85 19.10 12.68
CA THR A 222 10.83 20.06 11.56
C THR A 222 12.14 20.04 10.77
N LEU A 223 13.29 20.07 11.46
CA LEU A 223 14.59 20.02 10.80
C LEU A 223 14.80 18.70 10.02
N TRP A 224 14.37 17.57 10.60
CA TRP A 224 14.42 16.27 9.94
C TRP A 224 13.52 16.21 8.70
N LYS A 225 12.27 16.69 8.79
CA LYS A 225 11.36 16.78 7.63
C LYS A 225 11.90 17.65 6.51
N GLN A 226 12.73 18.65 6.84
CA GLN A 226 13.42 19.51 5.87
C GLN A 226 14.74 18.92 5.35
N ARG A 227 15.09 17.68 5.73
CA ARG A 227 16.36 17.03 5.39
C ARG A 227 17.60 17.81 5.86
N ASN A 228 17.45 18.63 6.91
CA ASN A 228 18.56 19.34 7.55
C ASN A 228 19.24 18.51 8.65
N LEU A 229 18.61 17.43 9.11
CA LEU A 229 19.16 16.47 10.09
C LEU A 229 19.27 15.09 9.46
N SER A 230 20.32 14.34 9.81
CA SER A 230 20.37 12.91 9.52
C SER A 230 19.33 12.15 10.34
N THR A 231 18.94 10.97 9.87
CA THR A 231 17.98 10.10 10.55
C THR A 231 18.51 9.64 11.91
N GLU A 232 19.83 9.39 12.06
CA GLU A 232 20.41 9.04 13.37
C GLU A 232 20.36 10.23 14.34
N ARG A 233 20.75 11.43 13.89
CA ARG A 233 20.73 12.63 14.74
C ARG A 233 19.33 13.02 15.16
N TYR A 234 18.35 12.84 14.28
CA TYR A 234 16.95 13.04 14.65
C TYR A 234 16.50 12.06 15.74
N GLU A 235 16.89 10.79 15.65
CA GLU A 235 16.58 9.79 16.67
C GLU A 235 17.22 10.13 18.02
N ASP A 236 18.49 10.55 18.03
CA ASP A 236 19.17 11.02 19.24
C ASP A 236 18.38 12.16 19.90
N TYR A 237 18.01 13.19 19.13
CA TYR A 237 17.23 14.32 19.62
C TYR A 237 15.83 13.94 20.06
N LEU A 238 15.22 12.93 19.43
CA LEU A 238 13.92 12.46 19.82
C LEU A 238 13.91 11.97 21.28
N TYR A 239 14.91 11.17 21.67
CA TYR A 239 15.02 10.68 23.04
C TYR A 239 15.45 11.76 24.04
N LEU A 240 16.33 12.69 23.61
CA LEU A 240 16.76 13.80 24.45
C LEU A 240 15.62 14.77 24.79
N THR A 241 14.71 15.04 23.85
CA THR A 241 13.57 15.95 24.07
C THR A 241 12.51 15.39 25.01
N ARG A 242 12.37 14.06 25.12
CA ARG A 242 11.35 13.37 25.94
C ARG A 242 9.90 13.80 25.66
N ASP A 243 9.64 14.52 24.57
CA ASP A 243 8.33 15.01 24.17
C ASP A 243 7.78 14.09 23.07
N GLY A 244 6.66 13.40 23.36
CA GLY A 244 5.92 12.61 22.38
C GLY A 244 6.74 11.50 21.67
N VAL A 245 7.73 10.93 22.38
CA VAL A 245 8.71 9.97 21.84
C VAL A 245 8.04 8.84 21.05
N LEU A 246 7.05 8.17 21.63
CA LEU A 246 6.40 7.00 21.01
C LEU A 246 5.76 7.30 19.66
N ALA A 247 5.03 8.42 19.55
CA ALA A 247 4.33 8.77 18.30
C ALA A 247 5.32 9.14 17.20
N ARG A 248 6.35 9.92 17.53
CA ARG A 248 7.39 10.35 16.59
C ARG A 248 8.32 9.22 16.17
N LYS A 249 8.63 8.29 17.08
CA LYS A 249 9.42 7.08 16.79
C LYS A 249 8.69 6.17 15.80
N ARG A 250 7.38 5.96 15.95
CA ARG A 250 6.58 5.25 14.95
C ARG A 250 6.64 5.89 13.56
N ASN A 251 6.59 7.22 13.49
CA ASN A 251 6.74 7.93 12.21
C ASN A 251 8.14 7.75 11.61
N LEU A 252 9.17 7.82 12.45
CA LEU A 252 10.56 7.56 12.04
C LEU A 252 10.73 6.15 11.48
N ASP A 253 10.21 5.15 12.19
CA ASP A 253 10.30 3.74 11.82
C ASP A 253 9.56 3.45 10.52
N ALA A 254 8.37 4.04 10.32
CA ALA A 254 7.64 3.91 9.06
C ALA A 254 8.40 4.53 7.87
N VAL A 255 9.14 5.62 8.08
CA VAL A 255 9.98 6.20 7.02
C VAL A 255 11.20 5.31 6.74
N ARG A 256 11.85 4.77 7.78
CA ARG A 256 12.96 3.81 7.62
C ARG A 256 12.52 2.57 6.86
N GLU A 257 11.41 1.94 7.27
CA GLU A 257 10.87 0.76 6.60
C GLU A 257 10.58 1.02 5.12
N HIS A 258 10.08 2.21 4.78
CA HIS A 258 9.86 2.60 3.38
C HIS A 258 11.19 2.82 2.62
N GLU A 259 12.17 3.49 3.23
CA GLU A 259 13.50 3.70 2.62
C GLU A 259 14.24 2.37 2.41
N ASP A 260 14.18 1.46 3.39
CA ASP A 260 14.75 0.11 3.32
C ASP A 260 14.07 -0.72 2.24
N SER A 261 12.72 -0.73 2.20
CA SER A 261 11.96 -1.42 1.15
C SER A 261 12.29 -0.90 -0.25
N ALA A 262 12.49 0.40 -0.41
CA ALA A 262 12.89 1.00 -1.68
C ALA A 262 14.33 0.61 -2.08
N ALA A 263 15.25 0.54 -1.11
CA ALA A 263 16.63 0.10 -1.34
C ALA A 263 16.68 -1.38 -1.74
N GLU A 264 15.94 -2.24 -1.05
CA GLU A 264 15.78 -3.66 -1.39
C GLU A 264 15.22 -3.83 -2.81
N GLN A 265 14.17 -3.08 -3.14
CA GLN A 265 13.57 -3.10 -4.48
C GLN A 265 14.58 -2.68 -5.56
N ALA A 266 15.37 -1.64 -5.31
CA ALA A 266 16.41 -1.20 -6.23
C ALA A 266 17.51 -2.28 -6.43
N ILE A 267 17.88 -3.00 -5.37
CA ILE A 267 18.82 -4.14 -5.45
C ILE A 267 18.22 -5.27 -6.29
N ILE A 268 16.95 -5.62 -6.07
CA ILE A 268 16.24 -6.64 -6.85
C ILE A 268 16.18 -6.26 -8.33
N GLU A 269 15.87 -4.99 -8.63
CA GLU A 269 15.82 -4.47 -10.00
C GLU A 269 17.19 -4.50 -10.67
N ALA A 270 18.25 -4.05 -9.98
CA ALA A 270 19.61 -4.10 -10.49
C ALA A 270 20.07 -5.54 -10.77
N ASN A 271 19.77 -6.48 -9.86
CA ASN A 271 20.07 -7.90 -10.03
C ASN A 271 19.28 -8.51 -11.19
N THR A 272 17.99 -8.18 -11.31
CA THR A 272 17.13 -8.65 -12.39
C THR A 272 17.63 -8.13 -13.74
N ALA A 273 18.01 -6.85 -13.81
CA ALA A 273 18.59 -6.27 -15.01
C ALA A 273 19.90 -6.96 -15.40
N ARG A 274 20.80 -7.18 -14.43
CA ARG A 274 22.07 -7.90 -14.64
C ARG A 274 21.83 -9.32 -15.18
N LEU A 275 20.92 -10.07 -14.56
CA LEU A 275 20.59 -11.44 -15.01
C LEU A 275 19.99 -11.45 -16.42
N ARG A 276 19.04 -10.56 -16.71
CA ARG A 276 18.40 -10.46 -18.03
C ARG A 276 19.36 -10.00 -19.13
N SER A 277 20.38 -9.22 -18.78
CA SER A 277 21.40 -8.76 -19.74
C SER A 277 22.41 -9.83 -20.14
N ASN A 278 22.51 -10.95 -19.38
CA ASN A 278 23.42 -12.04 -19.69
C ASN A 278 22.67 -13.17 -20.43
N PRO A 279 22.87 -13.34 -21.76
CA PRO A 279 22.17 -14.37 -22.54
C PRO A 279 22.52 -15.81 -22.13
N GLU A 280 23.66 -16.03 -21.48
CA GLU A 280 24.06 -17.34 -20.97
C GLU A 280 23.26 -17.75 -19.73
N LEU A 281 22.86 -16.77 -18.91
CA LEU A 281 22.10 -17.00 -17.67
C LEU A 281 20.59 -16.90 -17.88
N TYR A 282 20.14 -16.06 -18.82
CA TYR A 282 18.73 -15.83 -19.08
C TYR A 282 18.43 -15.95 -20.58
N GLN A 283 17.78 -17.04 -20.95
CA GLN A 283 17.18 -17.18 -22.27
C GLN A 283 15.72 -16.74 -22.19
N PRO A 284 15.27 -15.77 -23.01
CA PRO A 284 13.87 -15.40 -23.04
C PRO A 284 13.05 -16.62 -23.48
N PHE A 285 11.84 -16.72 -22.96
CA PHE A 285 10.93 -17.77 -23.38
C PHE A 285 10.66 -17.71 -24.88
N PRO A 286 10.51 -18.86 -25.56
CA PRO A 286 10.16 -18.88 -26.97
C PRO A 286 8.84 -18.15 -27.21
N VAL A 287 8.75 -17.46 -28.33
CA VAL A 287 7.50 -16.81 -28.74
C VAL A 287 6.50 -17.90 -29.09
N VAL A 288 5.32 -17.78 -28.49
CA VAL A 288 4.21 -18.71 -28.64
C VAL A 288 3.14 -18.04 -29.51
N PRO A 289 2.95 -18.46 -30.78
CA PRO A 289 2.08 -17.75 -31.72
C PRO A 289 0.65 -17.55 -31.24
N GLU A 290 0.08 -18.55 -30.58
CA GLU A 290 -1.30 -18.54 -30.07
C GLU A 290 -1.47 -17.53 -28.92
N ALA A 291 -0.46 -17.44 -28.05
CA ALA A 291 -0.43 -16.44 -26.99
C ALA A 291 -0.25 -15.02 -27.55
N GLN A 292 0.53 -14.87 -28.62
CA GLN A 292 0.69 -13.60 -29.32
C GLN A 292 -0.61 -13.17 -30.00
N ALA A 293 -1.30 -14.10 -30.69
CA ALA A 293 -2.60 -13.84 -31.29
C ALA A 293 -3.64 -13.46 -30.22
N TRP A 294 -3.61 -14.09 -29.07
CA TRP A 294 -4.44 -13.72 -27.92
C TRP A 294 -4.09 -12.31 -27.39
N LEU A 295 -2.80 -11.97 -27.23
CA LEU A 295 -2.35 -10.63 -26.83
C LEU A 295 -2.79 -9.56 -27.83
N ASP A 296 -2.77 -9.87 -29.12
CA ASP A 296 -3.19 -8.95 -30.18
C ASP A 296 -4.69 -8.60 -30.08
N THR A 297 -5.52 -9.46 -29.50
CA THR A 297 -6.95 -9.14 -29.27
C THR A 297 -7.16 -7.97 -28.31
N PHE A 298 -6.18 -7.63 -27.46
CA PHE A 298 -6.26 -6.48 -26.53
C PHE A 298 -5.97 -5.13 -27.19
N LYS A 299 -5.51 -5.13 -28.45
CA LYS A 299 -5.38 -3.89 -29.23
C LYS A 299 -6.75 -3.33 -29.61
N GLU A 300 -7.77 -4.17 -29.63
CA GLU A 300 -9.17 -3.78 -29.84
C GLU A 300 -9.89 -3.65 -28.51
N ASP A 301 -10.65 -2.57 -28.35
CA ASP A 301 -11.51 -2.41 -27.18
C ASP A 301 -12.73 -3.33 -27.30
N ARG A 302 -12.91 -4.23 -26.33
CA ARG A 302 -13.99 -5.23 -26.32
C ARG A 302 -14.63 -5.29 -24.94
N LEU A 303 -15.95 -5.45 -24.91
CA LEU A 303 -16.69 -5.61 -23.66
C LEU A 303 -16.32 -6.90 -22.90
N ARG A 304 -15.83 -7.91 -23.62
CA ARG A 304 -15.41 -9.21 -23.07
C ARG A 304 -14.17 -9.69 -23.79
N TYR A 305 -13.16 -10.08 -23.02
CA TYR A 305 -11.93 -10.63 -23.55
C TYR A 305 -11.86 -12.15 -23.35
N PRO A 306 -11.20 -12.87 -24.26
CA PRO A 306 -11.00 -14.30 -24.13
C PRO A 306 -10.04 -14.64 -23.00
N LEU A 307 -10.21 -15.84 -22.47
CA LEU A 307 -9.40 -16.47 -21.44
C LEU A 307 -8.19 -17.19 -22.05
N LEU A 308 -6.97 -16.91 -21.59
CA LEU A 308 -5.81 -17.74 -21.91
C LEU A 308 -5.60 -18.78 -20.80
N VAL A 309 -5.66 -20.05 -21.18
CA VAL A 309 -5.43 -21.17 -20.28
C VAL A 309 -4.08 -21.79 -20.61
N VAL A 310 -3.20 -21.88 -19.61
CA VAL A 310 -1.84 -22.39 -19.79
C VAL A 310 -1.68 -23.67 -19.01
N TRP A 311 -1.54 -24.78 -19.72
CA TRP A 311 -1.41 -26.10 -19.12
C TRP A 311 -0.01 -26.69 -19.33
N GLY A 312 0.40 -27.57 -18.43
CA GLY A 312 1.69 -28.23 -18.47
C GLY A 312 2.04 -28.89 -17.14
N ALA A 313 3.07 -29.73 -17.13
CA ALA A 313 3.52 -30.42 -15.93
C ALA A 313 3.98 -29.45 -14.81
N SER A 314 4.09 -29.95 -13.59
CA SER A 314 4.66 -29.15 -12.49
C SER A 314 6.08 -28.71 -12.84
N GLN A 315 6.50 -27.53 -12.36
CA GLN A 315 7.86 -26.99 -12.52
C GLN A 315 8.32 -26.73 -13.97
N THR A 316 7.41 -26.63 -14.95
CA THR A 316 7.77 -26.28 -16.34
C THR A 316 7.88 -24.77 -16.59
N GLY A 317 7.96 -23.93 -15.55
CA GLY A 317 8.09 -22.48 -15.68
C GLY A 317 6.83 -21.76 -16.21
N LYS A 318 5.64 -22.36 -16.09
CA LYS A 318 4.39 -21.79 -16.64
C LYS A 318 4.10 -20.41 -16.07
N THR A 319 4.22 -20.26 -14.76
CA THR A 319 3.89 -19.03 -14.05
C THR A 319 4.86 -17.92 -14.44
N GLU A 320 6.14 -18.24 -14.59
CA GLU A 320 7.20 -17.33 -15.03
C GLU A 320 7.00 -16.92 -16.49
N TRP A 321 6.63 -17.87 -17.36
CA TRP A 321 6.30 -17.58 -18.76
C TRP A 321 5.10 -16.63 -18.85
N VAL A 322 4.02 -16.93 -18.14
CA VAL A 322 2.83 -16.07 -18.13
C VAL A 322 3.15 -14.69 -17.57
N LYS A 323 3.93 -14.61 -16.48
CA LYS A 323 4.40 -13.33 -15.93
C LYS A 323 5.18 -12.51 -16.96
N SER A 324 5.96 -13.15 -17.83
CA SER A 324 6.74 -12.48 -18.87
C SER A 324 5.88 -11.80 -19.95
N LEU A 325 4.61 -12.20 -20.09
CA LEU A 325 3.66 -11.56 -21.01
C LEU A 325 3.17 -10.20 -20.49
N PHE A 326 3.42 -9.86 -19.22
CA PHE A 326 2.94 -8.66 -18.55
C PHE A 326 4.10 -7.87 -17.94
N LYS A 327 3.93 -6.55 -17.77
CA LYS A 327 4.88 -5.67 -17.09
C LYS A 327 4.67 -5.69 -15.57
N LYS A 328 3.42 -5.68 -15.12
CA LYS A 328 3.06 -5.62 -13.69
C LYS A 328 1.74 -6.37 -13.42
N PRO A 329 1.71 -7.71 -13.60
CA PRO A 329 0.50 -8.48 -13.37
C PRO A 329 0.16 -8.57 -11.87
N LEU A 330 -1.13 -8.62 -11.55
CA LEU A 330 -1.59 -9.06 -10.22
C LEU A 330 -1.64 -10.58 -10.18
N GLU A 331 -0.73 -11.20 -9.43
CA GLU A 331 -0.75 -12.65 -9.21
C GLU A 331 -1.66 -13.02 -8.03
N LEU A 332 -2.58 -13.95 -8.27
CA LEU A 332 -3.55 -14.47 -7.33
C LEU A 332 -3.38 -15.98 -7.23
N LYS A 333 -2.97 -16.49 -6.08
CA LYS A 333 -2.90 -17.95 -5.85
C LYS A 333 -4.27 -18.49 -5.49
N VAL A 334 -4.82 -19.36 -6.33
CA VAL A 334 -6.15 -19.95 -6.13
C VAL A 334 -6.05 -21.25 -5.35
N GLY A 335 -5.13 -22.16 -5.72
CA GLY A 335 -4.98 -23.45 -5.07
C GLY A 335 -6.28 -24.27 -5.08
N SER A 336 -6.76 -24.63 -3.89
CA SER A 336 -8.02 -25.36 -3.69
C SER A 336 -9.18 -24.47 -3.21
N LEU A 337 -9.09 -23.16 -3.40
CA LEU A 337 -10.12 -22.23 -2.95
C LEU A 337 -11.40 -22.39 -3.79
N GLN A 338 -12.54 -22.52 -3.11
CA GLN A 338 -13.87 -22.44 -3.73
C GLN A 338 -14.34 -20.98 -3.89
N VAL A 339 -13.69 -20.05 -3.17
CA VAL A 339 -14.01 -18.63 -3.15
C VAL A 339 -12.90 -17.85 -3.82
N PHE A 340 -13.30 -16.81 -4.55
CA PHE A 340 -12.36 -15.90 -5.20
C PHE A 340 -11.39 -15.26 -4.20
N PRO A 341 -10.06 -15.24 -4.47
CA PRO A 341 -9.07 -14.69 -3.55
C PRO A 341 -9.34 -13.24 -3.13
N GLU A 342 -9.17 -12.93 -1.84
CA GLU A 342 -9.39 -11.56 -1.31
C GLU A 342 -8.40 -10.55 -1.90
N ALA A 343 -7.20 -10.99 -2.25
CA ALA A 343 -6.19 -10.19 -2.94
C ALA A 343 -6.68 -9.61 -4.27
N MET A 344 -7.77 -10.11 -4.87
CA MET A 344 -8.41 -9.46 -6.02
C MET A 344 -8.83 -8.01 -5.72
N ARG A 345 -9.09 -7.67 -4.46
CA ARG A 345 -9.45 -6.30 -4.05
C ARG A 345 -8.30 -5.31 -4.22
N SER A 346 -7.05 -5.77 -4.30
CA SER A 346 -5.89 -4.92 -4.57
C SER A 346 -5.67 -4.70 -6.07
N PHE A 347 -6.53 -5.23 -6.95
CA PHE A 347 -6.46 -4.96 -8.38
C PHE A 347 -6.77 -3.48 -8.65
N ASP A 348 -5.72 -2.73 -8.99
CA ASP A 348 -5.81 -1.37 -9.51
C ASP A 348 -5.40 -1.34 -10.98
N ARG A 349 -6.30 -0.85 -11.85
CA ARG A 349 -6.08 -0.74 -13.30
C ARG A 349 -4.98 0.25 -13.69
N ARG A 350 -4.65 1.21 -12.82
CA ARG A 350 -3.56 2.16 -13.05
C ARG A 350 -2.19 1.54 -12.80
N VAL A 351 -2.16 0.44 -12.05
CA VAL A 351 -0.94 -0.21 -11.57
C VAL A 351 -0.73 -1.53 -12.29
N HIS A 352 -1.78 -2.32 -12.47
CA HIS A 352 -1.70 -3.68 -12.98
C HIS A 352 -2.15 -3.77 -14.42
N ASP A 353 -1.41 -4.57 -15.20
CA ASP A 353 -1.69 -4.80 -16.62
C ASP A 353 -2.20 -6.20 -16.95
N GLY A 354 -2.51 -6.99 -15.93
CA GLY A 354 -3.14 -8.28 -16.07
C GLY A 354 -3.44 -8.90 -14.72
N ILE A 355 -4.20 -9.98 -14.71
CA ILE A 355 -4.47 -10.79 -13.51
C ILE A 355 -4.07 -12.24 -13.81
N ILE A 356 -3.11 -12.75 -13.06
CA ILE A 356 -2.67 -14.14 -13.14
C ILE A 356 -3.35 -14.91 -12.03
N LEU A 357 -4.16 -15.93 -12.35
CA LEU A 357 -4.60 -16.89 -11.34
C LEU A 357 -3.70 -18.13 -11.41
N ASP A 358 -2.89 -18.30 -10.38
CA ASP A 358 -1.93 -19.37 -10.27
C ASP A 358 -2.50 -20.56 -9.47
N ASP A 359 -2.06 -21.78 -9.80
CA ASP A 359 -2.50 -23.05 -9.20
C ASP A 359 -4.04 -23.25 -9.16
N VAL A 360 -4.77 -22.91 -10.22
CA VAL A 360 -6.20 -23.23 -10.30
C VAL A 360 -6.37 -24.73 -10.51
N ARG A 361 -6.89 -25.47 -9.53
CA ARG A 361 -6.94 -26.94 -9.61
C ARG A 361 -8.19 -27.50 -10.28
N ASP A 362 -9.22 -26.68 -10.39
CA ASP A 362 -10.56 -27.08 -10.85
C ASP A 362 -11.09 -26.04 -11.84
N LEU A 363 -11.39 -26.46 -13.07
CA LEU A 363 -11.99 -25.56 -14.07
C LEU A 363 -13.45 -25.21 -13.74
N ALA A 364 -14.12 -26.01 -12.90
CA ALA A 364 -15.45 -25.67 -12.39
C ALA A 364 -15.43 -24.36 -11.61
N PHE A 365 -14.33 -24.06 -10.89
CA PHE A 365 -14.14 -22.77 -10.24
C PHE A 365 -14.35 -21.58 -11.21
N LEU A 366 -13.89 -21.71 -12.45
CA LEU A 366 -14.00 -20.62 -13.43
C LEU A 366 -15.42 -20.49 -13.96
N SER A 367 -16.09 -21.62 -14.18
CA SER A 367 -17.49 -21.65 -14.59
C SER A 367 -18.38 -21.05 -13.50
N GLU A 368 -18.17 -21.44 -12.24
CA GLU A 368 -18.91 -20.92 -11.09
C GLU A 368 -18.65 -19.43 -10.83
N GLN A 369 -17.44 -18.96 -11.14
CA GLN A 369 -17.05 -17.56 -10.95
C GLN A 369 -17.12 -16.73 -12.26
N GLN A 370 -17.73 -17.24 -13.34
CA GLN A 370 -17.78 -16.57 -14.65
C GLN A 370 -18.38 -15.15 -14.57
N ASP A 371 -19.35 -14.94 -13.68
CA ASP A 371 -20.00 -13.64 -13.45
C ASP A 371 -19.02 -12.58 -12.94
N LYS A 372 -18.02 -13.01 -12.16
CA LYS A 372 -16.95 -12.13 -11.67
C LYS A 372 -15.94 -11.81 -12.76
N PHE A 373 -15.77 -12.75 -13.67
CA PHE A 373 -14.78 -12.69 -14.73
C PHE A 373 -15.23 -11.92 -15.97
N ARG A 374 -16.55 -11.72 -16.17
CA ARG A 374 -17.15 -11.03 -17.34
C ARG A 374 -16.53 -11.43 -18.69
N ALA A 375 -15.86 -12.56 -18.76
CA ALA A 375 -15.20 -13.08 -19.94
C ALA A 375 -16.15 -14.08 -20.60
N SER A 376 -16.18 -14.08 -21.93
CA SER A 376 -16.73 -15.21 -22.66
C SER A 376 -15.63 -16.26 -22.73
N MET A 377 -15.86 -17.48 -22.21
CA MET A 377 -14.96 -18.58 -22.51
C MET A 377 -14.90 -18.76 -24.03
N MET A 378 -13.70 -18.83 -24.60
CA MET A 378 -13.55 -19.29 -25.97
C MET A 378 -13.91 -20.78 -26.03
N PRO A 379 -14.41 -21.27 -27.19
CA PRO A 379 -14.63 -22.69 -27.37
C PRO A 379 -13.35 -23.46 -27.03
N GLU A 380 -13.51 -24.58 -26.33
CA GLU A 380 -12.44 -25.45 -25.89
C GLU A 380 -11.59 -25.90 -27.08
N TRP A 381 -10.31 -25.50 -27.10
CA TRP A 381 -9.35 -26.02 -28.07
C TRP A 381 -8.85 -27.35 -27.53
N SER A 382 -9.61 -28.42 -27.80
CA SER A 382 -9.23 -29.79 -27.44
C SER A 382 -8.13 -30.28 -28.38
N LEU A 383 -7.01 -30.68 -27.79
CA LEU A 383 -5.98 -31.41 -28.49
C LEU A 383 -6.22 -32.92 -28.43
N GLN A 384 -6.64 -33.51 -29.54
CA GLN A 384 -6.46 -34.95 -29.71
C GLN A 384 -4.98 -35.22 -29.95
N GLN A 385 -4.41 -36.16 -29.19
CA GLN A 385 -3.12 -36.73 -29.54
C GLN A 385 -3.20 -37.25 -30.99
N PRO A 386 -2.19 -36.99 -31.84
CA PRO A 386 -2.19 -37.59 -33.15
C PRO A 386 -2.23 -39.11 -32.98
N PRO A 387 -3.13 -39.84 -33.68
CA PRO A 387 -2.99 -41.27 -33.78
C PRO A 387 -1.61 -41.56 -34.35
N VAL A 388 -0.90 -42.51 -33.73
CA VAL A 388 0.40 -42.99 -34.17
C VAL A 388 0.29 -43.38 -35.65
N GLY A 389 0.85 -42.57 -36.56
CA GLY A 389 1.05 -42.94 -37.96
C GLY A 389 0.42 -42.10 -39.08
N ARG A 390 -0.04 -40.85 -38.88
CA ARG A 390 -0.47 -40.00 -40.02
C ARG A 390 0.23 -38.64 -40.07
N ALA A 391 0.64 -38.25 -41.28
CA ALA A 391 1.32 -36.99 -41.58
C ALA A 391 0.45 -35.76 -41.22
N PRO A 392 1.07 -34.66 -40.77
CA PRO A 392 0.35 -33.54 -40.17
C PRO A 392 -0.39 -32.70 -41.22
N THR A 393 -1.68 -32.43 -40.95
CA THR A 393 -2.39 -31.27 -41.48
C THR A 393 -2.66 -30.30 -40.33
N ALA A 394 -2.54 -29.01 -40.62
CA ALA A 394 -2.28 -27.93 -39.67
C ALA A 394 -3.32 -27.78 -38.54
N GLY A 395 -2.85 -27.85 -37.30
CA GLY A 395 -3.57 -27.53 -36.07
C GLY A 395 -2.64 -27.74 -34.88
N THR A 396 -2.06 -26.67 -34.33
CA THR A 396 -0.94 -26.73 -33.38
C THR A 396 -1.43 -26.58 -31.94
N SER A 397 -1.01 -27.50 -31.07
CA SER A 397 -0.98 -27.29 -29.61
C SER A 397 0.37 -26.79 -29.18
N LEU A 398 0.37 -26.08 -28.07
CA LEU A 398 1.57 -25.78 -27.32
C LEU A 398 1.73 -26.83 -26.22
N LEU A 399 2.42 -27.90 -26.55
CA LEU A 399 3.09 -28.71 -25.55
C LEU A 399 4.41 -28.01 -25.24
N PHE A 400 4.60 -27.58 -24.00
CA PHE A 400 5.94 -27.26 -23.52
C PHE A 400 6.71 -28.59 -23.46
N PRO A 401 7.71 -28.85 -24.33
CA PRO A 401 8.60 -29.96 -24.09
C PRO A 401 9.26 -29.74 -22.73
N SER A 402 9.39 -30.81 -21.95
CA SER A 402 10.25 -30.81 -20.76
C SER A 402 11.67 -30.48 -21.20
N GLN A 403 12.03 -29.20 -21.23
CA GLN A 403 13.42 -28.80 -21.32
C GLN A 403 14.05 -29.22 -20.00
N SER A 404 14.92 -30.22 -20.05
CA SER A 404 15.81 -30.52 -18.94
C SER A 404 16.60 -29.25 -18.65
N LEU A 405 16.30 -28.59 -17.53
CA LEU A 405 17.11 -27.50 -17.04
C LEU A 405 18.56 -28.01 -16.97
N PRO A 406 19.56 -27.26 -17.48
CA PRO A 406 20.95 -27.66 -17.33
C PRO A 406 21.23 -27.82 -15.83
N THR A 407 21.63 -29.02 -15.41
CA THR A 407 22.12 -29.28 -14.06
C THR A 407 23.25 -28.30 -13.81
N ILE A 408 23.04 -27.31 -12.93
CA ILE A 408 24.09 -26.41 -12.47
C ILE A 408 25.08 -27.29 -11.73
N ALA A 409 26.19 -27.62 -12.40
CA ALA A 409 27.31 -28.28 -11.76
C ALA A 409 27.86 -27.30 -10.72
N HIS A 410 27.69 -27.62 -9.44
CA HIS A 410 28.42 -26.96 -8.38
C HIS A 410 29.90 -27.25 -8.59
N ALA A 411 30.65 -26.26 -9.08
CA ALA A 411 32.10 -26.27 -8.99
C ALA A 411 32.47 -26.22 -7.50
N THR A 412 32.96 -27.33 -6.98
CA THR A 412 33.62 -27.44 -5.67
C THR A 412 34.99 -26.78 -5.68
#